data_AF-J0R5L4-F1
#
_entry.id   AF-J0R5L4-F1
#
_cell.length_a   1.000
_cell.length_b   1.000
_cell.length_c   1.000
_cell.angle_alpha   90.00
_cell.angle_beta   90.00
_cell.angle_gamma   90.00
#
_symmetry.space_group_name_H-M   'P 1'
#
loop_
_entity.id
_entity.type
_entity.pdbx_description
1 polymer ?
#
loop_
_entity_poly.entity_id
_entity_poly.type
_entity_poly.pdbx_seq_one_letter_code
_entity_poly.pdbx_strand_id
1 'polypeptide(L)'
;NSDDEGMSLAYGMALETVSKWSLMETVKRILRGEVKTISETFFPSTCEFVRLCRDLEESLLTTASLVRKAVVNTRTKALKEKGRRENIIPLTKTA
;
A
#
# COMPACT_ATOMS: atom_id res chain seq x y z
N ASN A 1 -26.43 -6.73 25.84
CA ASN A 1 -25.07 -6.19 26.00
C ASN A 1 -23.96 -7.12 25.49
N SER A 2 -24.28 -8.23 24.83
CA SER A 2 -23.30 -9.16 24.22
C SER A 2 -22.86 -8.76 22.80
N ASP A 3 -23.59 -7.86 22.14
CA ASP A 3 -23.35 -7.47 20.75
C ASP A 3 -22.20 -6.46 20.63
N ASP A 4 -22.12 -5.49 21.56
CA ASP A 4 -21.07 -4.46 21.59
C ASP A 4 -19.68 -5.07 21.80
N GLU A 5 -19.57 -6.10 22.64
CA GLU A 5 -18.31 -6.80 22.92
C GLU A 5 -17.85 -7.63 21.72
N GLY A 6 -18.79 -8.29 21.04
CA GLY A 6 -18.52 -9.01 19.78
C GLY A 6 -18.09 -8.09 18.65
N MET A 7 -18.74 -6.92 18.50
CA MET A 7 -18.33 -5.90 17.54
C MET A 7 -16.95 -5.33 17.87
N SER A 8 -16.70 -4.96 19.13
CA SER A 8 -15.40 -4.46 19.57
C SER A 8 -14.26 -5.44 19.26
N LEU A 9 -14.46 -6.73 19.54
CA LEU A 9 -13.46 -7.77 19.25
C LEU A 9 -13.21 -7.89 17.74
N ALA A 10 -14.27 -7.92 16.93
CA ALA A 10 -14.15 -8.01 15.47
C ALA A 10 -13.40 -6.81 14.88
N TYR A 11 -13.61 -5.61 15.44
CA TYR A 11 -12.92 -4.39 15.00
C TYR A 11 -11.46 -4.41 15.41
N GLY A 12 -11.18 -4.86 16.64
CA GLY A 12 -9.82 -5.04 17.12
C GLY A 12 -9.00 -5.96 16.22
N MET A 13 -9.57 -7.13 15.85
CA MET A 13 -8.91 -8.07 14.93
C MET A 13 -8.71 -7.47 13.53
N ALA A 14 -9.69 -6.74 13.00
CA ALA A 14 -9.56 -6.10 11.69
C ALA A 14 -8.51 -4.97 11.67
N LEU A 15 -8.33 -4.28 12.79
CA LEU A 15 -7.33 -3.21 12.94
C LEU A 15 -5.92 -3.72 13.21
N GLU A 16 -5.76 -4.92 13.77
CA GLU A 16 -4.45 -5.48 14.11
C GLU A 16 -3.52 -5.56 12.90
N THR A 17 -4.08 -5.86 11.73
CA THR A 17 -3.32 -6.00 10.47
C THR A 17 -3.18 -4.69 9.71
N VAL A 18 -3.96 -3.66 10.06
CA VAL A 18 -3.99 -2.37 9.35
C VAL A 18 -2.94 -1.42 9.88
N SER A 19 -2.14 -0.85 8.97
CA SER A 19 -1.17 0.17 9.36
C SER A 19 -1.86 1.45 9.86
N LYS A 20 -1.32 2.04 10.94
CA LYS A 20 -1.80 3.33 11.48
C LYS A 20 -1.81 4.43 10.42
N TRP A 21 -0.84 4.43 9.50
CA TRP A 21 -0.77 5.40 8.40
C TRP A 21 -1.96 5.24 7.45
N SER A 22 -2.26 4.01 7.03
CA SER A 22 -3.41 3.69 6.16
C SER A 22 -4.71 4.13 6.82
N LEU A 23 -4.88 3.85 8.12
CA LEU A 23 -6.07 4.26 8.87
C LEU A 23 -6.23 5.79 8.86
N MET A 24 -5.15 6.53 9.16
CA MET A 24 -5.17 7.99 9.18
C MET A 24 -5.48 8.59 7.81
N GLU A 25 -4.95 8.02 6.74
CA GLU A 25 -5.22 8.49 5.38
C GLU A 25 -6.68 8.25 4.99
N THR A 26 -7.25 7.11 5.37
CA THR A 26 -8.68 6.84 5.20
C THR A 26 -9.56 7.80 5.97
N VAL A 27 -9.21 8.13 7.22
CA VAL A 27 -9.94 9.15 7.99
C VAL A 27 -9.95 10.48 7.25
N LYS A 28 -8.83 10.93 6.66
CA LYS A 28 -8.81 12.16 5.86
C LYS A 28 -9.73 12.06 4.62
N ARG A 29 -9.75 10.92 3.94
CA ARG A 29 -10.62 10.69 2.77
C ARG A 29 -12.10 10.73 3.16
N ILE A 30 -12.46 10.15 4.32
CA ILE A 30 -13.82 10.24 4.88
C ILE A 30 -14.17 11.70 5.17
N LEU A 31 -13.30 12.44 5.85
CA LEU A 31 -13.52 13.86 6.16
C LEU A 31 -13.65 14.75 4.90
N ARG A 32 -13.12 14.30 3.77
CA ARG A 32 -13.26 14.96 2.46
C ARG A 32 -14.49 14.51 1.66
N GLY A 33 -15.28 13.56 2.17
CA GLY A 33 -16.43 12.99 1.47
C GLY A 33 -16.05 12.06 0.30
N GLU A 34 -14.81 11.57 0.25
CA GLU A 34 -14.30 10.73 -0.83
C GLU A 34 -14.66 9.24 -0.64
N VAL A 35 -15.14 8.87 0.55
CA VAL A 35 -15.53 7.50 0.91
C VAL A 35 -17.05 7.42 1.03
N LYS A 36 -17.71 6.96 -0.04
CA LYS A 36 -19.18 6.86 -0.13
C LYS A 36 -19.77 5.62 0.55
N THR A 37 -18.91 4.70 0.98
CA THR A 37 -19.27 3.37 1.50
C THR A 37 -19.46 3.34 3.01
N ILE A 38 -19.21 4.46 3.70
CA ILE A 38 -19.38 4.56 5.16
C ILE A 38 -20.49 5.56 5.41
N SER A 39 -21.45 5.18 6.26
CA SER A 39 -22.52 6.08 6.67
C SER A 39 -21.95 7.32 7.36
N GLU A 40 -22.40 8.51 6.95
CA GLU A 40 -22.05 9.76 7.62
C GLU A 40 -22.71 9.92 9.00
N THR A 41 -23.81 9.20 9.22
CA THR A 41 -24.66 9.32 10.42
C THR A 41 -24.54 8.15 11.39
N PHE A 42 -24.09 6.99 10.92
CA PHE A 42 -24.01 5.77 11.73
C PHE A 42 -22.59 5.25 11.75
N PHE A 43 -22.19 4.68 12.89
CA PHE A 43 -20.94 3.93 12.97
C PHE A 43 -21.00 2.81 11.90
N PRO A 44 -19.94 2.61 11.09
CA PRO A 44 -19.94 1.57 10.08
C PRO A 44 -20.27 0.24 10.73
N SER A 45 -20.97 -0.65 10.02
CA SER A 45 -21.17 -2.03 10.46
C SER A 45 -19.86 -2.82 10.42
N THR A 46 -19.78 -3.94 11.14
CA THR A 46 -18.59 -4.81 11.15
C THR A 46 -18.17 -5.23 9.74
N CYS A 47 -19.14 -5.52 8.87
CA CYS A 47 -18.87 -5.90 7.49
C CYS A 47 -18.26 -4.74 6.69
N GLU A 48 -18.80 -3.53 6.82
CA GLU A 48 -18.26 -2.32 6.17
C GLU A 48 -16.85 -2.00 6.68
N PHE A 49 -16.63 -2.14 7.98
CA PHE A 49 -15.35 -1.88 8.61
C PHE A 49 -14.27 -2.88 8.20
N VAL A 50 -14.58 -4.19 8.20
CA VAL A 50 -13.66 -5.23 7.73
C VAL A 50 -13.31 -5.05 6.25
N ARG A 51 -14.29 -4.68 5.41
CA ARG A 51 -14.05 -4.37 4.00
C ARG A 51 -13.11 -3.17 3.84
N LEU A 52 -13.33 -2.10 4.59
CA LEU A 52 -12.46 -0.93 4.59
C LEU A 52 -11.02 -1.30 4.96
N CYS A 53 -10.83 -2.13 5.99
CA CYS A 53 -9.51 -2.58 6.44
C CYS A 53 -8.80 -3.40 5.35
N ARG A 54 -9.53 -4.32 4.70
CA ARG A 54 -9.00 -5.11 3.58
C ARG A 54 -8.60 -4.25 2.39
N ASP A 55 -9.45 -3.31 1.99
CA ASP A 55 -9.18 -2.42 0.86
C ASP A 55 -7.94 -1.54 1.13
N LEU A 56 -7.74 -1.15 2.39
CA LEU A 56 -6.56 -0.40 2.84
C LEU A 56 -5.27 -1.21 2.71
N GLU A 57 -5.28 -2.46 3.16
CA GLU A 57 -4.13 -3.36 3.05
C GLU A 57 -3.81 -3.67 1.59
N GLU A 58 -4.83 -3.92 0.78
CA GLU A 58 -4.66 -4.19 -0.65
C GLU A 58 -4.03 -2.98 -1.35
N SER A 59 -4.53 -1.76 -1.11
CA SER A 59 -3.97 -0.54 -1.68
C SER A 59 -2.51 -0.33 -1.26
N LEU A 60 -2.16 -0.62 0.00
CA LEU A 60 -0.78 -0.53 0.49
C LEU A 60 0.12 -1.56 -0.21
N LEU A 61 -0.34 -2.81 -0.32
CA LEU A 61 0.38 -3.89 -0.98
C LEU A 61 0.60 -3.62 -2.47
N THR A 62 -0.41 -3.09 -3.17
CA THR A 62 -0.29 -2.67 -4.57
C THR A 62 0.77 -1.58 -4.71
N THR A 63 0.72 -0.55 -3.86
CA THR A 63 1.69 0.56 -3.87
C THR A 63 3.11 0.05 -3.62
N ALA A 64 3.31 -0.80 -2.60
CA ALA A 64 4.60 -1.41 -2.31
C ALA A 64 5.12 -2.25 -3.48
N SER A 65 4.24 -2.99 -4.15
CA SER A 65 4.58 -3.80 -5.32
C SER A 65 5.03 -2.94 -6.50
N LEU A 66 4.37 -1.81 -6.75
CA LEU A 66 4.75 -0.85 -7.77
C LEU A 66 6.12 -0.23 -7.48
N VAL A 67 6.35 0.20 -6.23
CA VAL A 67 7.65 0.75 -5.80
C VAL A 67 8.75 -0.29 -5.98
N ARG A 68 8.55 -1.53 -5.53
CA ARG A 68 9.51 -2.62 -5.71
C ARG A 68 9.85 -2.83 -7.19
N LYS A 69 8.83 -2.86 -8.05
CA LYS A 69 9.01 -3.01 -9.50
C LYS A 69 9.80 -1.84 -10.10
N ALA A 70 9.50 -0.61 -9.69
CA ALA A 70 10.23 0.58 -10.13
C ALA A 70 11.71 0.53 -9.71
N VAL A 71 12.00 0.17 -8.45
CA VAL A 71 13.38 0.04 -7.94
C VAL A 71 14.17 -1.02 -8.71
N VAL A 72 13.57 -2.20 -8.92
CA VAL A 72 14.21 -3.28 -9.70
C VAL A 72 14.50 -2.82 -11.13
N ASN A 73 13.52 -2.21 -11.80
CA ASN A 73 13.69 -1.71 -13.16
C ASN A 73 14.81 -0.67 -13.26
N THR A 74 14.88 0.26 -12.30
CA THR A 74 15.94 1.28 -12.25
C THR A 74 17.31 0.64 -12.07
N ARG A 75 17.45 -0.33 -11.16
CA ARG A 75 18.71 -1.07 -10.98
C ARG A 75 19.11 -1.83 -12.25
N THR A 76 18.17 -2.51 -12.90
CA THR A 76 18.42 -3.24 -14.14
C THR A 76 18.86 -2.30 -15.27
N LYS A 77 18.25 -1.12 -15.39
CA LYS A 77 18.67 -0.09 -16.36
C LYS A 77 20.08 0.40 -16.08
N ALA A 78 20.40 0.72 -14.84
CA ALA A 78 21.73 1.18 -14.44
C ALA A 78 22.82 0.13 -14.74
N LEU A 79 22.53 -1.17 -14.49
CA LEU A 79 23.46 -2.26 -14.83
C LEU A 79 23.66 -2.41 -16.34
N LYS A 80 22.59 -2.32 -17.15
CA LYS A 80 22.69 -2.34 -18.61
C LYS A 80 23.50 -1.17 -19.16
N GLU A 81 23.32 0.02 -18.60
CA GLU A 81 24.09 1.21 -18.98
C GLU A 81 25.57 1.09 -18.60
N LYS A 82 25.88 0.52 -17.42
CA LYS A 82 27.26 0.24 -17.01
C LYS A 82 27.95 -0.74 -17.95
N GLY A 83 27.31 -1.88 -18.26
CA GLY A 83 27.86 -2.85 -19.21
C GLY A 83 28.01 -2.29 -20.63
N ARG A 84 27.09 -1.40 -21.07
CA ARG A 84 27.23 -0.70 -22.34
C ARG A 84 28.43 0.25 -22.35
N ARG A 85 28.68 0.99 -21.27
CA ARG A 85 29.85 1.87 -21.15
C ARG A 85 31.17 1.09 -21.12
N GLU A 86 31.21 -0.04 -20.44
CA GLU A 86 32.38 -0.93 -20.39
C GLU A 86 32.68 -1.54 -21.78
N ASN A 87 31.66 -1.93 -22.54
CA ASN A 87 31.82 -2.44 -23.91
C ASN A 87 32.21 -1.39 -24.97
N ILE A 88 32.10 -0.09 -24.67
CA ILE A 88 32.46 1.00 -25.60
C ILE A 88 33.93 1.42 -25.44
N ILE A 89 34.61 1.05 -24.34
CA ILE A 89 36.03 1.35 -24.15
C ILE A 89 36.80 0.59 -25.25
N PRO A 90 37.44 1.28 -26.21
CA PRO A 90 38.19 0.59 -27.25
C PRO A 90 39.36 -0.10 -26.57
N LEU A 91 39.54 -1.40 -26.81
CA LEU A 91 40.83 -2.06 -26.61
C LEU A 91 41.84 -1.33 -27.50
N THR A 92 42.53 -0.34 -26.94
CA THR A 92 43.76 0.19 -27.53
C THR A 92 44.76 -0.95 -27.47
N LYS A 93 44.89 -1.67 -28.59
CA LYS A 93 46.02 -2.55 -28.86
C LYS A 93 47.29 -1.73 -28.74
N THR A 94 48.05 -1.98 -27.68
CA THR A 94 49.46 -1.61 -27.61
C THR A 94 50.20 -2.56 -28.54
N ALA A 95 50.68 -2.03 -29.67
CA ALA A 95 51.70 -2.63 -30.51
C ALA A 95 53.07 -2.14 -30.04
#